data_AF-A0A1Q4F4D9-F1
#
_entry.id   AF-A0A1Q4F4D9-F1
#
_cell.length_a   1.000
_cell.length_b   1.000
_cell.length_c   1.000
_cell.angle_alpha   90.00
_cell.angle_beta   90.00
_cell.angle_gamma   90.00
#
_symmetry.space_group_name_H-M   'P 1'
#
loop_
_entity.id
_entity.type
_entity.pdbx_description
1 polymer ?
#
loop_
_entity_poly.entity_id
_entity_poly.type
_entity_poly.pdbx_seq_one_letter_code
_entity_poly.pdbx_strand_id
1 'polypeptide(L)' 'MKGLIAKHFGTTIDEVIYFGEKNSLPKEISLEDKATLEQLQLINELDKEEKTILLKLIETFVSKKRFKDYLQKNIAAL' A
#
# COMPACT_ATOMS: atom_id res chain seq x y z
N MET A 1 17.59 18.40 25.12
CA MET A 1 17.23 18.48 23.68
C MET A 1 16.89 17.09 23.11
N LYS A 2 17.79 16.10 23.16
CA LYS A 2 17.56 14.76 22.58
C LYS A 2 16.34 13.99 23.13
N GLY A 3 16.07 14.03 24.43
CA GLY A 3 14.87 13.40 25.01
C GLY A 3 13.54 14.05 24.62
N LEU A 4 13.55 15.32 24.23
CA LEU A 4 12.36 16.03 23.77
C LEU A 4 11.95 15.57 22.36
N ILE A 5 12.96 15.30 21.51
CA ILE A 5 12.79 14.77 20.16
C ILE A 5 12.23 13.35 20.24
N ALA A 6 12.81 12.48 21.08
CA ALA A 6 12.34 11.12 21.28
C ALA A 6 10.85 11.07 21.68
N LYS A 7 10.45 11.91 22.64
CA LYS A 7 9.06 12.03 23.09
C LYS A 7 8.11 12.54 21.99
N HIS A 8 8.55 13.48 21.16
CA HIS A 8 7.72 14.05 20.10
C HIS A 8 7.45 13.06 18.96
N PHE A 9 8.43 12.23 18.62
CA PHE A 9 8.34 11.25 17.53
C PHE A 9 7.95 9.84 17.98
N GLY A 10 7.62 9.64 19.27
CA GLY A 10 7.20 8.34 19.80
C GLY A 10 8.29 7.26 19.74
N THR A 11 9.55 7.66 19.77
CA THR A 11 10.73 6.79 19.67
C THR A 11 11.54 6.82 20.97
N THR A 12 12.42 5.86 21.18
CA THR A 12 13.27 5.82 22.37
C THR A 12 14.50 6.71 22.23
N ILE A 13 15.09 7.13 23.36
CA ILE A 13 16.30 7.95 23.34
C ILE A 13 17.46 7.18 22.69
N ASP A 14 17.55 5.87 22.92
CA ASP A 14 18.54 5.01 22.28
C ASP A 14 18.40 4.98 20.76
N GLU A 15 17.18 4.90 20.22
CA GLU A 15 16.91 4.96 18.78
C GLU A 15 17.32 6.31 18.16
N VAL A 16 17.17 7.41 18.90
CA VAL A 16 17.64 8.75 18.47
C VAL A 16 19.17 8.85 18.51
N ILE A 17 19.82 8.18 19.47
CA ILE A 17 21.28 8.22 19.63
C ILE A 17 21.99 7.35 18.57
N TYR A 18 21.44 6.18 18.26
CA TYR A 18 22.00 5.22 17.31
C TYR A 18 21.33 5.25 15.92
N PHE A 19 20.73 6.40 15.57
CA PHE A 19 20.03 6.59 14.30
C PHE A 19 21.01 6.40 13.12
N GLY A 20 20.82 5.33 12.34
CA GLY A 20 21.67 4.96 11.20
C GLY A 20 22.67 3.83 11.47
N GLU A 21 22.90 3.44 12.73
CA GLU A 21 23.87 2.37 13.09
C GLU A 21 23.20 1.03 13.44
N LYS A 22 22.01 1.05 14.08
CA LYS A 22 21.36 -0.17 14.60
C LYS A 22 20.09 -0.62 13.90
N ASN A 23 19.47 0.23 13.10
CA ASN A 23 18.25 -0.13 12.36
C ASN A 23 18.28 0.56 11.01
N SER A 24 17.98 -0.18 9.95
CA SER A 24 17.66 0.38 8.63
C SER A 24 16.77 1.61 8.84
N LEU A 25 17.15 2.74 8.26
CA LEU A 25 16.39 3.99 8.29
C LEU A 25 14.89 3.70 8.28
N PRO A 26 14.08 4.33 9.16
CA PRO A 26 12.63 4.16 9.12
C PRO A 26 12.18 4.29 7.68
N LYS A 27 11.60 3.23 7.11
CA LYS A 27 11.08 3.29 5.74
C LYS A 27 10.11 4.46 5.71
N GLU A 28 10.39 5.42 4.84
CA GLU A 28 9.52 6.55 4.61
C GLU A 28 8.16 5.98 4.16
N ILE A 29 7.18 5.98 5.07
CA ILE A 29 5.82 5.55 4.75
C ILE A 29 5.21 6.70 3.97
N SER A 30 5.09 6.53 2.66
CA SER A 30 4.48 7.52 1.79
C SER A 30 2.97 7.64 2.10
N LEU A 31 2.35 8.76 1.73
CA LEU A 31 0.89 8.92 1.85
C LEU A 31 0.13 7.87 1.03
N GLU A 32 0.74 7.41 -0.06
CA GLU A 32 0.21 6.35 -0.94
C GLU A 32 0.18 4.98 -0.23
N ASP A 33 1.19 4.68 0.59
CA ASP A 33 1.22 3.48 1.42
C ASP A 33 0.12 3.50 2.47
N LYS A 34 -0.17 4.66 3.07
CA LYS A 34 -1.25 4.82 4.05
C LYS A 34 -2.62 4.59 3.42
N ALA A 35 -2.90 5.19 2.26
CA ALA A 35 -4.17 5.02 1.56
C ALA A 35 -4.40 3.55 1.14
N THR A 36 -3.33 2.86 0.72
CA THR A 36 -3.39 1.42 0.38
C THR A 36 -3.70 0.59 1.63
N LEU A 37 -3.11 0.94 2.78
CA LEU A 37 -3.36 0.28 4.05
C LEU A 37 -4.81 0.43 4.51
N GLU A 38 -5.38 1.62 4.40
CA GLU A 38 -6.79 1.89 4.73
C GLU A 38 -7.74 1.09 3.83
N GLN A 39 -7.46 1.02 2.53
CA GLN A 39 -8.25 0.20 1.60
C GLN A 39 -8.21 -1.29 1.97
N LEU A 40 -7.03 -1.80 2.35
CA LEU A 40 -6.89 -3.19 2.81
C LEU A 40 -7.63 -3.44 4.13
N GLN A 41 -7.65 -2.47 5.04
CA GLN A 41 -8.42 -2.56 6.28
C GLN A 41 -9.92 -2.66 5.99
N LEU A 42 -10.46 -1.81 5.12
CA LEU A 42 -11.87 -1.85 4.72
C LEU A 42 -12.25 -3.18 4.05
N ILE A 43 -11.39 -3.72 3.18
CA ILE A 43 -11.61 -5.03 2.56
C ILE A 43 -11.65 -6.13 3.61
N ASN A 44 -10.86 -6.02 4.68
CA ASN A 44 -10.82 -7.04 5.73
C ASN A 44 -12.10 -7.06 6.58
N GLU A 45 -12.81 -5.95 6.70
CA GLU A 45 -14.10 -5.85 7.40
C GLU A 45 -15.24 -6.58 6.68
N LEU A 46 -15.11 -6.78 5.37
CA LEU A 46 -16.10 -7.52 4.57
C LEU A 46 -16.20 -8.98 5.00
N ASP A 47 -17.40 -9.54 4.87
CA ASP A 47 -17.61 -10.96 5.05
C ASP A 47 -17.06 -11.80 3.88
N LYS A 48 -17.17 -13.13 3.99
CA LYS A 48 -16.63 -14.05 2.98
C LYS A 48 -17.33 -13.93 1.63
N GLU A 49 -18.65 -13.72 1.63
CA GLU A 49 -19.44 -13.60 0.41
C GLU A 49 -19.12 -12.29 -0.30
N GLU A 50 -19.08 -11.18 0.46
CA GLU A 50 -18.72 -9.85 -0.02
C GLU A 50 -17.30 -9.81 -0.60
N LYS A 51 -16.32 -10.41 0.08
CA LYS A 51 -14.95 -10.56 -0.44
C LYS A 51 -14.91 -11.32 -1.76
N THR A 52 -15.74 -12.36 -1.89
CA THR A 52 -15.83 -13.16 -3.12
C THR A 52 -16.42 -12.36 -4.27
N ILE A 53 -17.43 -11.53 -3.99
CA ILE A 53 -18.03 -10.63 -4.99
C ILE A 53 -17.03 -9.56 -5.43
N LEU A 54 -16.33 -8.93 -4.48
CA LEU A 54 -15.30 -7.94 -4.76
C LEU A 54 -14.20 -8.51 -5.67
N LEU A 55 -13.73 -9.74 -5.37
CA LEU A 55 -12.72 -10.41 -6.18
C LEU A 55 -13.19 -10.63 -7.62
N LYS A 56 -14.42 -11.13 -7.81
CA LYS A 56 -15.01 -11.32 -9.15
C LYS A 56 -15.15 -10.01 -9.92
N LEU A 57 -15.48 -8.91 -9.24
CA LEU A 57 -15.54 -7.58 -9.86
C LEU A 57 -14.16 -7.13 -10.34
N ILE A 58 -13.13 -7.26 -9.50
CA ILE A 58 -11.74 -6.95 -9.85
C ILE A 58 -11.31 -7.77 -11.07
N GLU A 59 -11.54 -9.09 -11.06
CA GLU A 59 -11.23 -9.98 -12.19
C GLU A 59 -11.93 -9.53 -13.47
N THR A 60 -13.21 -9.18 -13.38
CA THR A 60 -14.01 -8.72 -14.52
C THR A 60 -13.42 -7.44 -15.13
N PHE A 61 -13.09 -6.44 -14.31
CA PHE A 61 -12.53 -5.19 -14.80
C PHE A 61 -11.13 -5.36 -15.38
N VAL A 62 -10.28 -6.17 -14.75
CA VAL A 62 -8.93 -6.47 -15.24
C VAL A 62 -9.01 -7.23 -16.57
N SER A 63 -9.90 -8.22 -16.69
CA SER A 63 -10.11 -8.96 -17.93
C SER A 63 -10.57 -8.05 -19.07
N LYS A 64 -11.57 -7.19 -18.82
CA LYS A 64 -12.05 -6.21 -19.81
C LYS A 64 -10.94 -5.25 -20.26
N LYS A 65 -10.13 -4.74 -19.32
CA LYS A 65 -9.00 -3.87 -19.63
C LYS A 65 -7.98 -4.59 -20.51
N ARG A 66 -7.53 -5.77 -20.09
CA ARG A 66 -6.56 -6.57 -20.86
C ARG A 66 -7.06 -6.92 -22.26
N PHE A 67 -8.35 -7.25 -22.39
CA PHE A 67 -8.97 -7.51 -23.69
C PHE A 67 -8.96 -6.27 -24.58
N LYS A 68 -9.35 -5.11 -24.06
CA LYS A 68 -9.30 -3.84 -24.80
C LYS A 68 -7.87 -3.51 -25.23
N ASP A 69 -6.90 -3.61 -24.32
CA ASP A 69 -5.49 -3.35 -24.60
C ASP A 69 -4.94 -4.32 -25.66
N TYR A 70 -5.36 -5.58 -25.63
CA TYR A 70 -5.03 -6.57 -26.64
C TYR A 70 -5.57 -6.18 -28.01
N LEU A 71 -6.86 -5.79 -28.11
CA LEU A 71 -7.44 -5.35 -29.38
C LEU A 71 -6.73 -4.11 -29.93
N GLN A 72 -6.47 -3.10 -29.10
CA GLN A 72 -5.79 -1.87 -29.53
C GLN A 72 -4.38 -2.13 -30.07
N LYS A 73 -3.60 -2.99 -29.41
CA LYS A 73 -2.25 -3.36 -29.88
C LYS A 73 -2.27 -4.06 -31.24
N ASN A 74 -3.22 -4.95 -31.47
CA ASN A 74 -3.30 -5.71 -32.72
C ASN A 74 -3.92 -4.90 -33.86
N ILE A 75 -4.88 -4.00 -33.58
CA ILE A 75 -5.43 -3.09 -34.59
C ILE A 75 -4.40 -2.04 -35.01
N ALA A 76 -3.58 -1.53 -34.09
CA ALA A 76 -2.50 -0.60 -34.41
C ALA A 76 -1.31 -1.25 -35.14
N ALA A 77 -1.29 -2.59 -35.22
CA ALA A 77 -0.27 -3.37 -35.93
C ALA A 77 -0.74 -3.84 -37.32
N LEU A 78 -1.98 -3.53 -37.71
CA LEU A 78 -2.56 -3.73 -39.04
C LEU A 78 -2.49 -2.43 -39.86
#